data_AF-A0A511BRS4-F1
#
_entry.id   AF-A0A511BRS4-F1
#
_cell.length_a   1.000
_cell.length_b   1.000
_cell.length_c   1.000
_cell.angle_alpha   90.00
_cell.angle_beta   90.00
_cell.angle_gamma   90.00
#
_symmetry.space_group_name_H-M   'P 1'
#
loop_
_entity.id
_entity.type
_entity.pdbx_description
1 polymer ?
#
loop_
_entity_poly.entity_id
_entity_poly.type
_entity_poly.pdbx_seq_one_letter_code
_entity_poly.pdbx_strand_id
1 'polypeptide(L)' 'MTDLRQIMADGVPDRAPPPRLPPILPWALVAVVLIAISLSIHFFWPVPSSEPLAECPPGGEAAQTACIRHEPDKPSHPG' A
#
# COMPACT_ATOMS: atom_id res chain seq x y z
N MET A 1 -29.64 3.57 59.30
CA MET A 1 -28.26 3.05 59.06
C MET A 1 -28.30 1.62 58.49
N THR A 2 -29.22 1.34 57.56
CA THR A 2 -29.49 -0.02 57.04
C THR A 2 -28.84 -0.28 55.69
N ASP A 3 -28.49 0.81 55.00
CA ASP A 3 -27.92 0.83 53.66
C ASP A 3 -26.54 0.17 53.58
N LEU A 4 -25.65 0.42 54.57
CA LEU A 4 -24.33 -0.20 54.62
C LEU A 4 -24.36 -1.72 54.81
N ARG A 5 -25.35 -2.24 55.53
CA ARG A 5 -25.48 -3.69 55.74
C ARG A 5 -25.94 -4.39 54.46
N GLN A 6 -26.78 -3.72 53.68
CA GLN A 6 -27.29 -4.24 52.41
C GLN A 6 -26.18 -4.30 51.35
N ILE A 7 -25.37 -3.24 51.23
CA ILE A 7 -24.24 -3.21 50.27
C ILE A 7 -23.15 -4.25 50.63
N MET A 8 -22.91 -4.51 51.92
CA MET A 8 -22.00 -5.58 52.35
C MET A 8 -22.56 -6.98 52.12
N ALA A 9 -23.89 -7.16 52.15
CA ALA A 9 -24.54 -8.45 51.93
C ALA A 9 -24.66 -8.79 50.44
N ASP A 10 -24.94 -7.79 49.61
CA ASP A 10 -25.16 -7.98 48.17
C ASP A 10 -23.86 -8.03 47.36
N GLY A 11 -22.72 -7.63 47.96
CA GLY A 11 -21.44 -7.56 47.28
C GLY A 11 -21.43 -6.45 46.21
N VAL A 12 -20.25 -5.94 45.89
CA VAL A 12 -20.10 -4.96 44.80
C VAL A 12 -20.60 -5.62 43.50
N PRO A 13 -21.60 -5.06 42.80
CA PRO A 13 -22.10 -5.66 41.57
C PRO A 13 -20.96 -5.87 40.58
N ASP A 14 -20.93 -7.08 40.03
CA ASP A 14 -19.86 -7.62 39.20
C ASP A 14 -19.46 -6.65 38.08
N ARG A 15 -18.14 -6.60 37.85
CA ARG A 15 -17.47 -5.68 36.93
C ARG A 15 -18.15 -5.66 35.57
N ALA A 16 -18.28 -4.45 35.02
CA ALA A 16 -18.79 -4.19 33.67
C ALA A 16 -18.26 -5.21 32.64
N PRO A 17 -19.10 -5.62 31.67
CA PRO A 17 -18.70 -6.61 30.68
C PRO A 17 -17.39 -6.17 29.99
N PRO A 18 -16.45 -7.09 29.75
CA PRO A 18 -15.20 -6.75 29.08
C PRO A 18 -15.50 -6.09 27.74
N PRO A 19 -14.78 -5.00 27.38
CA PRO A 19 -15.00 -4.30 26.13
C PRO A 19 -14.80 -5.29 24.97
N ARG A 20 -15.87 -5.54 24.20
CA ARG A 20 -15.78 -6.39 23.01
C ARG A 20 -14.98 -5.64 21.96
N LEU A 21 -13.77 -6.11 21.71
CA LEU A 21 -12.96 -5.62 20.60
C LEU A 21 -13.70 -5.88 19.27
N PRO A 22 -13.65 -4.95 18.30
CA PRO A 22 -14.27 -5.16 17.02
C PRO A 22 -13.65 -6.38 16.33
N PRO A 23 -14.44 -7.17 15.59
CA PRO A 23 -13.92 -8.34 14.89
C PRO A 23 -12.86 -7.90 13.87
N ILE A 24 -11.65 -8.44 14.01
CA ILE A 24 -10.52 -8.23 13.07
C ILE A 24 -10.71 -9.08 11.79
N LEU A 25 -11.53 -10.11 11.88
CA LEU A 25 -11.84 -11.08 10.83
C LEU A 25 -12.25 -10.47 9.47
N PRO A 26 -13.15 -9.46 9.38
CA PRO A 26 -13.46 -8.79 8.11
C PRO A 26 -12.24 -8.10 7.49
N TRP A 27 -11.38 -7.48 8.30
CA TRP A 27 -10.17 -6.81 7.82
C TRP A 27 -9.15 -7.80 7.27
N ALA A 28 -9.02 -8.96 7.92
CA ALA A 28 -8.17 -10.04 7.45
C ALA A 28 -8.65 -10.59 6.09
N LEU A 29 -9.96 -10.77 5.92
CA LEU A 29 -10.54 -11.22 4.64
C LEU A 29 -10.26 -10.22 3.51
N VAL A 30 -10.45 -8.93 3.77
CA VAL A 30 -10.15 -7.86 2.80
C VAL A 30 -8.66 -7.86 2.42
N ALA A 31 -7.76 -7.99 3.39
CA ALA A 31 -6.32 -8.05 3.14
C ALA A 31 -5.95 -9.24 2.24
N VAL A 32 -6.52 -10.42 2.50
CA VAL A 32 -6.31 -11.62 1.69
C VAL A 32 -6.81 -11.42 0.25
N VAL A 33 -7.99 -10.84 0.08
CA VAL A 33 -8.56 -10.56 -1.26
C VAL A 33 -7.68 -9.58 -2.03
N LEU A 34 -7.19 -8.52 -1.39
CA LEU A 34 -6.30 -7.54 -2.02
C LEU A 34 -4.99 -8.17 -2.47
N ILE A 35 -4.38 -9.02 -1.62
CA ILE A 35 -3.15 -9.75 -1.97
C ILE A 35 -3.41 -10.68 -3.16
N ALA A 36 -4.51 -11.44 -3.15
CA ALA A 36 -4.87 -12.34 -4.24
C ALA A 36 -5.02 -11.61 -5.58
N ILE A 37 -5.69 -10.45 -5.59
CA ILE A 37 -5.84 -9.62 -6.79
C ILE A 37 -4.47 -9.10 -7.27
N SER A 38 -3.64 -8.60 -6.36
CA SER A 38 -2.31 -8.10 -6.69
C SER A 38 -1.43 -9.18 -7.34
N LEU A 39 -1.41 -10.38 -6.76
CA LEU A 39 -0.69 -11.52 -7.33
C LEU A 39 -1.28 -11.91 -8.70
N SER A 40 -2.60 -11.94 -8.83
CA SER A 40 -3.27 -12.28 -10.09
C SER A 40 -2.86 -11.34 -11.23
N ILE A 41 -2.78 -10.03 -10.95
CA ILE A 41 -2.33 -9.04 -11.93
C ILE A 41 -0.87 -9.27 -12.31
N HIS A 42 0.00 -9.55 -11.34
CA HIS A 42 1.43 -9.76 -11.61
C HIS A 42 1.69 -11.03 -12.43
N PHE A 43 0.95 -12.11 -12.17
CA PHE A 43 1.07 -13.36 -12.92
C PHE A 43 0.40 -13.30 -14.29
N PHE A 44 -0.75 -12.65 -14.40
CA PHE A 44 -1.48 -12.54 -15.67
C PHE A 44 -0.91 -11.46 -16.59
N TRP A 45 -0.26 -10.43 -16.03
CA TRP A 45 0.38 -9.35 -16.76
C TRP A 45 1.86 -9.22 -16.35
N PRO A 46 2.71 -10.19 -16.73
CA PRO A 46 4.15 -10.01 -16.56
C PRO A 46 4.55 -8.78 -17.37
N VAL A 47 4.90 -7.69 -16.69
CA VAL A 47 5.48 -6.51 -17.32
C VAL A 47 6.76 -6.99 -18.00
N PRO A 48 6.84 -6.98 -19.34
CA PRO A 48 8.07 -7.34 -20.01
C PRO A 48 9.11 -6.35 -19.51
N SER A 49 10.18 -6.86 -18.91
CA SER A 49 11.37 -6.10 -18.57
C SER A 49 11.83 -5.42 -19.85
N SER A 50 11.52 -4.12 -19.98
CA SER A 50 11.84 -3.34 -21.15
C SER A 50 13.35 -3.31 -21.28
N GLU A 51 13.87 -3.99 -22.31
CA GLU A 51 15.25 -3.86 -22.73
C GLU A 51 15.56 -2.35 -22.88
N PRO A 52 16.67 -1.83 -22.34
CA PRO A 52 17.00 -0.42 -22.47
C PRO A 52 17.04 -0.07 -23.96
N LEU A 53 16.24 0.94 -24.35
CA LEU A 53 16.12 1.32 -25.75
C LEU A 53 17.49 1.72 -26.29
N ALA A 54 17.85 1.16 -27.44
CA ALA A 54 19.12 1.42 -28.11
C ALA A 54 19.34 2.92 -28.34
N GLU A 55 20.57 3.38 -28.11
CA GLU A 55 20.94 4.78 -28.32
C GLU A 55 20.70 5.20 -29.78
N CYS A 56 19.95 6.30 -29.96
CA CYS A 56 19.56 6.77 -31.28
C CYS A 56 20.81 7.27 -32.05
N PRO A 57 21.09 6.75 -33.27
CA PRO A 57 22.26 7.18 -34.03
C PRO A 57 22.12 8.64 -34.49
N PRO A 58 23.21 9.43 -34.46
CA PRO A 58 23.18 10.83 -34.88
C PRO A 58 22.98 10.90 -36.40
N GLY A 59 21.74 11.10 -36.83
CA GLY A 59 21.37 11.27 -38.24
C GLY A 59 20.13 10.52 -38.72
N GLY A 60 19.39 9.84 -37.83
CA GLY A 60 18.23 9.03 -38.23
C GLY A 60 16.90 9.79 -38.27
N GLU A 61 16.51 10.29 -39.45
CA GLU A 61 15.17 10.86 -39.72
C GLU A 61 14.04 9.80 -39.83
N ALA A 62 14.29 8.53 -39.49
CA ALA A 62 13.40 7.42 -39.86
C ALA A 62 12.73 6.63 -38.71
N ALA A 63 12.92 6.98 -37.44
CA ALA A 63 12.31 6.21 -36.34
C ALA A 63 11.73 7.11 -35.24
N GLN A 64 10.56 7.69 -35.50
CA GLN A 64 9.68 8.24 -34.46
C GLN A 64 8.98 7.12 -33.69
N THR A 65 9.75 6.26 -33.04
CA THR A 65 9.25 5.37 -31.98
C THR A 65 10.18 5.52 -30.80
N ALA A 66 9.87 6.52 -29.97
CA ALA A 66 10.34 6.68 -28.59
C ALA A 66 11.86 6.55 -28.32
N CYS A 67 12.74 7.35 -28.93
CA CYS A 67 14.09 7.53 -28.38
C CYS A 67 14.08 8.58 -27.25
N ILE A 68 14.68 8.29 -26.09
CA ILE A 68 14.93 9.30 -25.03
C ILE A 68 16.12 10.16 -25.47
N ARG A 69 15.86 11.45 -25.67
CA ARG A 69 16.91 12.46 -25.90
C ARG A 69 17.52 12.84 -24.56
N HIS A 70 18.73 12.38 -24.27
CA HIS A 70 19.53 12.98 -23.21
C HIS A 70 20.03 14.33 -23.71
N GLU A 71 19.45 15.42 -23.19
CA GLU A 71 19.99 16.75 -23.40
C GLU A 71 21.31 16.84 -22.62
N PRO A 72 22.45 17.14 -23.27
CA PRO A 72 23.70 17.29 -22.57
C PRO A 72 23.59 18.49 -21.63
N ASP A 73 23.89 18.24 -20.36
CA ASP A 73 23.97 19.19 -19.27
C ASP A 73 24.64 20.48 -19.76
N LYS A 74 23.87 21.57 -19.75
CA LYS A 74 24.31 22.89 -20.17
C LYS A 74 25.46 23.31 -19.24
N PRO A 75 26.70 23.47 -19.72
CA PRO A 75 27.71 24.12 -18.91
C PRO A 75 27.27 25.57 -18.73
N SER A 76 26.95 25.89 -17.49
CA SER A 76 26.73 27.23 -17.00
C SER A 76 28.01 28.06 -17.12
N HIS A 77 27.94 29.11 -17.95
CA HIS A 77 28.74 30.36 -17.90
C HIS A 77 30.25 30.27 -18.18
N PRO A 78 30.98 31.41 -18.31
CA PRO A 78 30.64 32.77 -18.77
C PRO A 78 31.67 33.29 -19.81
N GLY A 79 31.42 34.46 -20.42
CA GLY A 79 32.39 35.16 -21.27
C GLY A 79 31.81 36.40 -21.89
#